data_AF-A0A9N8VFI3-F1
#
_entry.id   AF-A0A9N8VFI3-F1
#
_cell.length_a   1.000
_cell.length_b   1.000
_cell.length_c   1.000
_cell.angle_alpha   90.00
_cell.angle_beta   90.00
_cell.angle_gamma   90.00
#
_symmetry.space_group_name_H-M   'P 1'
#
loop_
_entity.id
_entity.type
_entity.pdbx_description
1 polymer ?
#
loop_
_entity_poly.entity_id
_entity_poly.type
_entity_poly.pdbx_seq_one_letter_code
_entity_poly.pdbx_strand_id
1 'polypeptide(L)'
;MFTPAADVYSLGVIMTEISTGKQAFEGVEFIHGTPNCYVKLAKRCMDSNPKKRPTAKSLNHQVGFWIEEMFSLDDDNEVKKQFLESDNEVKKQFLESDNSLQVINTNKNLSPMSKPIDTVDVLE
;
A
#
# COMPACT_ATOMS: atom_id res chain seq x y z
N MET A 1 6.43 28.45 -12.63
CA MET A 1 7.43 28.96 -11.66
C MET A 1 7.63 27.87 -10.60
N PHE A 2 8.81 27.26 -10.55
CA PHE A 2 9.14 26.25 -9.55
C PHE A 2 9.53 26.95 -8.25
N THR A 3 8.99 26.47 -7.12
CA THR A 3 9.28 27.03 -5.80
C THR A 3 9.51 25.89 -4.81
N PRO A 4 10.29 26.09 -3.74
CA PRO A 4 10.46 25.06 -2.71
C PRO A 4 9.13 24.57 -2.13
N ALA A 5 8.12 25.45 -2.03
CA ALA A 5 6.80 25.07 -1.56
C ALA A 5 6.04 24.20 -2.58
N ALA A 6 6.30 24.36 -3.87
CA ALA A 6 5.76 23.49 -4.92
C ALA A 6 6.43 22.09 -4.87
N ASP A 7 7.74 22.02 -4.61
CA ASP A 7 8.46 20.75 -4.43
C ASP A 7 7.96 19.98 -3.19
N VAL A 8 7.63 20.69 -2.11
CA VAL A 8 7.00 20.09 -0.94
C VAL A 8 5.60 19.58 -1.25
N TYR A 9 4.84 20.28 -2.08
CA TYR A 9 3.51 19.81 -2.49
C TYR A 9 3.59 18.53 -3.32
N SER A 10 4.49 18.48 -4.31
CA SER A 10 4.69 17.28 -5.12
C SER A 10 5.18 16.10 -4.27
N LEU A 11 5.98 16.34 -3.22
CA LEU A 11 6.30 15.30 -2.25
C LEU A 11 5.03 14.74 -1.57
N GLY A 12 4.10 15.60 -1.14
CA GLY A 12 2.83 15.13 -0.54
C GLY A 12 1.96 14.32 -1.51
N VAL A 13 2.01 14.65 -2.80
CA VAL A 13 1.37 13.88 -3.89
C VAL A 13 2.02 12.50 -4.02
N ILE A 14 3.35 12.43 -4.09
CA ILE A 14 4.11 11.17 -4.14
C ILE A 14 3.82 10.31 -2.91
N MET A 15 3.75 10.92 -1.72
CA MET A 15 3.41 10.19 -0.49
C MET A 15 2.04 9.52 -0.60
N THR A 16 1.06 10.19 -1.19
CA THR A 16 -0.28 9.62 -1.41
C THR A 16 -0.24 8.47 -2.43
N GLU A 17 0.51 8.63 -3.52
CA GLU A 17 0.69 7.59 -4.52
C GLU A 17 1.34 6.33 -3.93
N ILE A 18 2.37 6.48 -3.09
CA ILE A 18 3.00 5.37 -2.37
C ILE A 18 2.01 4.65 -1.46
N SER A 19 1.18 5.41 -0.73
CA SER A 19 0.17 4.82 0.16
C SER A 19 -0.91 4.06 -0.61
N THR A 20 -1.35 4.56 -1.75
CA THR A 20 -2.53 4.02 -2.46
C THR A 20 -2.19 3.01 -3.55
N GLY A 21 -0.96 3.03 -4.06
CA GLY A 21 -0.58 2.33 -5.29
C GLY A 21 -1.29 2.88 -6.54
N LYS A 22 -1.95 4.04 -6.45
CA LYS A 22 -2.73 4.65 -7.53
C LYS A 22 -2.14 6.00 -7.92
N GLN A 23 -2.28 6.33 -9.19
CA GLN A 23 -1.83 7.62 -9.69
C GLN A 23 -2.65 8.75 -9.04
N ALA A 24 -1.97 9.79 -8.55
CA ALA A 24 -2.60 10.83 -7.74
C ALA A 24 -3.69 11.66 -8.44
N PHE A 25 -3.84 11.57 -9.77
CA PHE A 25 -4.92 12.24 -10.49
C PHE A 25 -6.30 11.60 -10.24
N GLU A 26 -6.35 10.41 -9.64
CA GLU A 26 -7.60 9.73 -9.27
C GLU A 26 -8.15 10.18 -7.91
N GLY A 27 -7.45 11.08 -7.21
CA GLY A 27 -7.87 11.64 -5.92
C GLY A 27 -6.89 11.32 -4.78
N VAL A 28 -6.95 12.13 -3.72
CA VAL A 28 -6.09 12.00 -2.54
C VAL A 28 -6.87 11.29 -1.44
N GLU A 29 -6.97 9.97 -1.52
CA GLU A 29 -7.59 9.15 -0.49
C GLU A 29 -6.61 8.09 0.00
N PHE A 30 -6.13 8.22 1.25
CA PHE A 30 -5.24 7.25 1.86
C PHE A 30 -5.99 5.95 2.16
N ILE A 31 -5.35 4.81 1.87
CA ILE A 31 -5.95 3.50 2.16
C ILE A 31 -5.97 3.22 3.66
N HIS A 32 -6.94 2.40 4.08
CA HIS A 32 -6.97 1.86 5.43
C HIS A 32 -5.66 1.13 5.75
N GLY A 33 -5.15 1.31 6.97
CA GLY A 33 -3.85 0.80 7.39
C GLY A 33 -2.67 1.75 7.16
N THR A 34 -2.83 2.83 6.38
CA THR A 34 -1.74 3.83 6.24
C THR A 34 -1.40 4.47 7.59
N PRO A 35 -0.11 4.58 7.99
CA PRO A 35 0.27 5.18 9.26
C PRO A 35 -0.27 6.61 9.42
N ASN A 36 -0.91 6.89 10.56
CA ASN A 36 -1.54 8.20 10.80
C ASN A 36 -0.52 9.36 10.75
N CYS A 37 0.69 9.14 11.25
CA CYS A 37 1.79 10.12 11.18
C CYS A 37 2.15 10.47 9.73
N TYR A 38 2.13 9.48 8.83
CA TYR A 38 2.38 9.64 7.40
C TYR A 38 1.28 10.43 6.71
N VAL A 39 0.01 10.06 6.95
CA VAL A 39 -1.18 10.78 6.44
C VAL A 39 -1.14 12.25 6.86
N LYS A 40 -0.84 12.50 8.14
CA LYS A 40 -0.78 13.86 8.70
C LYS A 40 0.33 14.69 8.02
N LEU A 41 1.49 14.10 7.78
CA LEU A 41 2.59 14.79 7.10
C LEU A 41 2.24 15.09 5.64
N ALA A 42 1.73 14.11 4.90
CA ALA A 42 1.33 14.28 3.50
C ALA A 42 0.26 15.38 3.33
N LYS A 43 -0.76 15.40 4.20
CA LYS A 43 -1.78 16.48 4.20
C LYS A 43 -1.17 17.86 4.45
N ARG A 44 -0.17 17.98 5.34
CA ARG A 44 0.55 19.25 5.57
C ARG A 44 1.38 19.67 4.36
N CYS A 45 2.03 18.72 3.69
CA CYS A 45 2.74 18.97 2.43
C CYS A 45 1.79 19.50 1.34
N MET A 46 0.56 18.98 1.29
CA MET A 46 -0.45 19.36 0.31
C MET A 46 -1.35 20.54 0.73
N ASP A 47 -1.00 21.28 1.79
CA ASP A 47 -1.81 22.44 2.22
C ASP A 47 -1.97 23.44 1.06
N SER A 48 -3.20 23.90 0.84
CA SER A 48 -3.52 24.84 -0.25
C SER A 48 -2.79 26.18 -0.09
N ASN A 49 -2.41 26.56 1.14
CA ASN A 49 -1.57 27.70 1.42
C ASN A 49 -0.09 27.29 1.44
N PRO A 50 0.74 27.73 0.46
CA PRO A 50 2.16 27.38 0.40
C PRO A 50 2.97 27.75 1.64
N LYS A 51 2.53 28.74 2.42
CA LYS A 51 3.20 29.18 3.66
C LYS A 51 2.95 28.25 4.85
N LYS A 52 1.92 27.41 4.80
CA LYS A 52 1.59 26.43 5.84
C LYS A 52 2.30 25.08 5.63
N ARG A 53 2.85 24.86 4.43
CA ARG A 53 3.61 23.66 4.10
C ARG A 53 4.91 23.62 4.93
N PRO A 54 5.37 22.44 5.33
CA PRO A 54 6.65 22.31 6.01
C PRO A 54 7.80 22.71 5.08
N THR A 55 8.93 23.10 5.67
CA THR A 55 10.17 23.29 4.91
C THR A 55 10.85 21.94 4.66
N ALA A 56 11.71 21.86 3.64
CA ALA A 56 12.54 20.68 3.39
C ALA A 56 13.35 20.27 4.64
N LYS A 57 13.88 21.24 5.39
CA LYS A 57 14.58 20.99 6.66
C LYS A 57 13.67 20.32 7.70
N SER A 58 12.44 20.83 7.87
CA SER A 58 11.47 20.23 8.80
C SER A 58 11.05 18.83 8.37
N LEU A 59 10.93 18.58 7.07
CA LEU A 59 10.64 17.26 6.52
C LEU A 59 11.79 16.29 6.80
N ASN A 60 13.03 16.70 6.53
CA ASN A 60 14.21 15.89 6.81
C ASN A 60 14.31 15.49 8.29
N HIS A 61 14.04 16.42 9.20
CA HIS A 61 14.00 16.11 10.63
C HIS A 61 12.85 15.15 10.98
N GLN A 62 11.66 15.33 10.40
CA GLN A 62 10.51 14.47 10.69
C GLN A 62 10.73 13.03 10.22
N VAL A 63 11.27 12.85 9.01
CA VAL A 63 11.57 11.53 8.45
C VAL A 63 12.76 10.90 9.19
N GLY A 64 13.80 11.68 9.51
CA GLY A 64 14.93 11.21 10.32
C GLY A 64 14.48 10.70 11.69
N PHE A 65 13.61 11.45 12.36
CA PHE A 65 13.00 11.03 13.63
C PHE A 65 12.26 9.70 13.49
N TRP A 66 11.43 9.52 12.44
CA TRP A 66 10.75 8.24 12.24
C TRP A 66 11.72 7.08 12.04
N ILE A 67 12.81 7.29 11.29
CA ILE A 67 13.85 6.27 11.08
C ILE A 67 14.50 5.90 12.42
N GLU A 68 14.89 6.91 13.22
CA GLU A 68 15.48 6.69 14.54
C GLU A 68 14.54 5.90 15.46
N GLU A 69 13.25 6.26 15.50
CA GLU A 69 12.27 5.55 16.31
C GLU A 69 12.07 4.09 15.86
N MET A 70 12.10 3.82 14.54
CA MET A 70 12.00 2.45 14.02
C MET A 70 13.18 1.56 14.45
N PHE A 71 14.37 2.13 14.62
CA PHE A 71 15.56 1.43 15.10
C PHE A 71 15.72 1.48 16.63
N SER A 72 14.85 2.20 17.33
CA SER A 72 14.88 2.28 18.79
C SER A 72 14.46 0.95 19.42
N LEU A 73 14.95 0.71 20.63
CA LEU A 73 14.52 -0.44 21.46
C LEU A 73 13.19 -0.18 22.17
N ASP A 74 12.62 1.01 22.02
CA ASP A 74 11.33 1.36 22.61
C ASP A 74 10.21 0.82 21.72
N ASP A 75 9.70 -0.35 22.08
CA ASP A 75 8.55 -0.95 21.41
C ASP A 75 7.23 -0.24 21.74
N ASP A 76 7.23 0.64 22.75
CA ASP A 76 6.05 1.43 23.10
C ASP A 76 5.92 2.72 22.30
N ASN A 77 6.93 3.08 21.50
CA ASN A 77 6.91 4.26 20.64
C ASN A 77 5.73 4.21 19.64
N GLU A 78 4.92 5.26 19.69
CA GLU A 78 3.70 5.39 18.90
C GLU A 78 3.94 5.45 17.38
N VAL A 79 5.03 6.09 16.93
CA VAL A 79 5.37 6.14 15.50
C VAL A 79 5.72 4.74 15.01
N LYS A 80 6.59 4.04 15.75
CA LYS A 80 7.00 2.68 15.44
C LYS A 80 5.80 1.73 15.38
N LYS A 81 4.90 1.81 16.36
CA LYS A 81 3.64 1.04 16.37
C LYS A 81 2.81 1.26 15.11
N GLN A 82 2.58 2.52 14.72
CA GLN A 82 1.80 2.82 13.51
C GLN A 82 2.41 2.22 12.23
N PHE A 83 3.73 2.24 12.07
CA PHE A 83 4.38 1.63 10.91
C PHE A 83 4.34 0.10 10.96
N LEU A 84 4.59 -0.52 12.12
CA LEU A 84 4.50 -1.97 12.28
C LEU A 84 3.08 -2.50 12.07
N GLU A 85 2.07 -1.79 12.55
CA GLU A 85 0.67 -2.10 12.30
C GLU A 85 0.34 -2.04 10.81
N SER A 86 0.77 -0.98 10.11
CA SER A 86 0.62 -0.87 8.66
C SER A 86 1.27 -2.04 7.92
N ASP A 87 2.49 -2.43 8.30
CA ASP A 87 3.20 -3.56 7.69
C ASP A 87 2.45 -4.88 7.90
N ASN A 88 1.84 -5.07 9.07
CA ASN A 88 1.05 -6.26 9.39
C ASN A 88 -0.25 -6.32 8.58
N GLU A 89 -0.93 -5.19 8.38
CA GLU A 89 -2.12 -5.12 7.51
C GLU A 89 -1.77 -5.48 6.06
N VAL A 90 -0.65 -4.97 5.55
CA VAL A 90 -0.16 -5.30 4.21
C VAL A 90 0.13 -6.79 4.08
N LYS A 91 0.86 -7.38 5.04
CA LYS A 91 1.13 -8.84 5.07
C LYS A 91 -0.16 -9.66 5.10
N LYS A 92 -1.14 -9.25 5.88
CA LYS A 92 -2.44 -9.93 5.98
C LYS A 92 -3.17 -9.93 4.64
N GLN A 93 -3.22 -8.78 3.96
CA GLN A 93 -3.84 -8.66 2.63
C GLN A 93 -3.16 -9.57 1.59
N PHE A 94 -1.83 -9.66 1.60
CA PHE A 94 -1.10 -10.59 0.73
C PHE A 94 -1.47 -12.05 1.01
N LEU A 95 -1.47 -12.48 2.28
CA LEU A 95 -1.84 -13.85 2.67
C LEU A 95 -3.28 -14.21 2.29
N GLU A 96 -4.22 -13.29 2.47
CA GLU A 96 -5.62 -13.48 2.08
C GLU A 96 -5.79 -13.62 0.56
N SER A 97 -5.02 -12.85 -0.21
CA SER A 97 -5.03 -12.94 -1.68
C SER A 97 -4.48 -14.26 -2.19
N ASP A 98 -3.39 -14.78 -1.59
CA ASP A 98 -2.80 -16.06 -1.94
C ASP A 98 -3.75 -17.23 -1.62
N ASN A 99 -4.37 -17.21 -0.44
CA ASN A 99 -5.36 -18.22 -0.06
C ASN A 99 -6.57 -18.20 -1.01
N SER A 100 -7.05 -17.02 -1.40
CA SER A 100 -8.17 -16.87 -2.34
C SER A 100 -7.84 -17.44 -3.72
N LEU A 101 -6.62 -17.21 -4.22
CA LEU A 101 -6.13 -17.82 -5.47
C LEU A 101 -6.02 -19.34 -5.38
N GLN A 102 -5.55 -19.88 -4.24
CA GLN A 102 -5.50 -21.32 -4.02
C GLN A 102 -6.89 -21.96 -4.02
N VAL A 103 -7.88 -21.35 -3.36
CA VAL A 103 -9.27 -21.83 -3.32
C VAL A 103 -9.90 -21.82 -4.73
N ILE A 104 -9.67 -20.77 -5.52
CA ILE A 104 -10.17 -20.72 -6.91
C ILE A 104 -9.53 -21.81 -7.77
N ASN A 105 -8.23 -22.05 -7.63
CA ASN A 105 -7.52 -23.07 -8.39
C ASN A 105 -7.88 -24.50 -7.97
N THR A 106 -8.16 -24.75 -6.69
CA THR A 106 -8.66 -26.06 -6.22
C THR A 106 -10.10 -26.31 -6.67
N ASN A 107 -10.94 -25.28 -6.73
CA ASN A 107 -12.32 -25.39 -7.23
C ASN A 107 -12.44 -25.55 -8.76
N LYS A 108 -11.35 -25.33 -9.53
CA LYS A 108 -11.30 -25.64 -10.97
C LYS A 108 -11.09 -27.15 -11.27
N ASN A 109 -10.97 -28.01 -10.26
CA ASN A 109 -10.82 -29.46 -10.43
C ASN A 109 -12.07 -30.27 -10.03
N LEU A 110 -13.22 -30.00 -10.65
CA LEU A 110 -14.34 -30.93 -10.75
C LEU A 110 -14.74 -31.02 -12.25
N SER A 111 -14.58 -32.09 -13.02
CA SER A 111 -14.16 -33.49 -12.84
C SER A 111 -13.61 -34.00 -14.21
N PRO A 112 -12.89 -35.14 -14.27
CA PRO A 112 -12.55 -35.76 -15.55
C PRO A 112 -13.75 -36.55 -16.08
N MET A 113 -14.14 -36.31 -17.34
CA MET A 113 -14.97 -37.26 -18.07
C MET A 113 -14.47 -37.40 -19.52
N SER A 114 -13.23 -37.84 -19.65
CA SER A 114 -12.87 -38.72 -20.76
C SER A 114 -13.73 -39.98 -20.61
N LYS A 115 -14.84 -40.07 -21.34
CA LYS A 115 -15.40 -41.39 -21.64
C LYS A 115 -14.52 -42.03 -22.72
N PRO A 116 -14.10 -43.29 -22.58
CA PRO A 116 -13.54 -44.04 -23.70
C PRO A 116 -14.55 -44.03 -24.85
N ILE A 117 -14.08 -43.79 -26.07
CA ILE A 117 -14.87 -44.10 -27.27
C ILE A 117 -14.85 -45.62 -27.38
N ASP A 118 -15.97 -46.27 -27.05
CA ASP A 118 -16.15 -47.68 -27.33
C ASP A 118 -16.05 -47.89 -28.85
N THR A 119 -15.18 -48.81 -29.26
CA THR A 119 -15.10 -49.32 -30.62
C THR A 119 -16.43 -50.01 -30.95
N VAL A 120 -17.21 -49.41 -31.86
CA VAL A 120 -18.34 -50.10 -32.48
C VAL A 120 -17.82 -50.75 -33.76
N ASP A 121 -17.68 -52.07 -33.71
CA ASP A 121 -17.66 -52.90 -34.91
C ASP A 121 -18.94 -52.63 -35.71
N VAL A 122 -18.80 -52.21 -36.97
CA VAL A 122 -19.84 -52.41 -37.97
C VAL A 122 -19.19 -53.13 -39.15
N LEU A 123 -19.53 -54.42 -39.22
CA LEU A 123 -19.41 -55.27 -40.39
C LEU A 123 -20.21 -54.67 -41.55
N GLU A 124 -19.54 -54.32 -42.64
CA GLU A 124 -19.78 -54.82 -44.02
C GLU A 124 -18.68 -54.32 -44.97
#